data_AF-W2TX08-F1
#
_entry.id   AF-W2TX08-F1
#
_cell.length_a   1.000
_cell.length_b   1.000
_cell.length_c   1.000
_cell.angle_alpha   90.00
_cell.angle_beta   90.00
_cell.angle_gamma   90.00
#
_symmetry.space_group_name_H-M   'P 1'
#
loop_
_entity.id
_entity.type
_entity.pdbx_description
1 polymer ?
#
loop_
_entity_poly.entity_id
_entity_poly.type
_entity_poly.pdbx_seq_one_letter_code
_entity_poly.pdbx_strand_id
1 'polypeptide(L)'
;MAVVEHLEGNLKFFLGDREAFNLIFAVLGPCAKKFPSVKSRLSTFSAKVLKSAATSPAIEGHLRQYVPNAPAPITPTKKELTEEEILEALYTKSIPSGYSRALLINKFLQRRMEIFTRVTEPAELDSQMLAIFGGPGIEELVAQMPQRTPLETIEMVFFKLLSSFDSKYNPHTVCMFFSLNAIREFSRVWSAQQWAVLARYVVEMAMREPQQMKMAVDLIEHLVDLTSVEVAVPIAEVIVTLARSDLPVEQRKQAQNLLDEIQNKYPCLFVDKLANRASIQGIRWRQRDTDGLVTTLVAQAVDPTLTDSFGAVRTLTQLVETYPRVMIRNYGTMAQQIPLLTRMPAALRKEVMPFVMFVLDATLKLLSSMREPSYCYTLGDAVHAFLSFFETISNSEAAAHFGEIMLSLCLRFFSAHTETAREVFNDRSDTLESMLQKISPNNPNAKMLQDILKEVEVEVS
;
A
#
# COMPACT_ATOMS: atom_id res chain seq x y z
N MET A 1 53.02 -33.86 2.12
CA MET A 1 53.02 -34.24 3.56
C MET A 1 52.52 -33.11 4.44
N ALA A 2 53.13 -31.91 4.41
CA ALA A 2 52.67 -30.75 5.18
C ALA A 2 51.18 -30.39 5.01
N VAL A 3 50.61 -30.55 3.80
CA VAL A 3 49.19 -30.31 3.53
C VAL A 3 48.27 -31.31 4.26
N VAL A 4 48.68 -32.58 4.37
CA VAL A 4 47.92 -33.61 5.11
C VAL A 4 47.98 -33.34 6.61
N GLU A 5 49.14 -32.90 7.11
CA GLU A 5 49.33 -32.48 8.51
C GLU A 5 48.50 -31.24 8.87
N HIS A 6 48.41 -30.28 7.95
CA HIS A 6 47.60 -29.07 8.14
C HIS A 6 46.10 -29.40 8.18
N LEU A 7 45.65 -30.33 7.34
CA LEU A 7 44.28 -30.87 7.34
C LEU A 7 43.98 -31.65 8.63
N GLU A 8 44.92 -32.50 9.09
CA GLU A 8 44.83 -33.23 10.36
C GLU A 8 44.73 -32.28 11.57
N GLY A 9 45.53 -31.20 11.58
CA GLY A 9 45.58 -30.21 12.67
C GLY A 9 44.37 -29.28 12.74
N ASN A 10 43.67 -29.05 11.62
CA ASN A 10 42.55 -28.10 11.52
C ASN A 10 41.23 -28.78 11.16
N LEU A 11 41.05 -30.04 11.56
CA LEU A 11 39.92 -30.88 11.17
C LEU A 11 38.53 -30.23 11.39
N LYS A 12 38.34 -29.52 12.51
CA LYS A 12 37.06 -28.84 12.80
C LYS A 12 36.70 -27.77 11.76
N PHE A 13 37.70 -27.01 11.29
CA PHE A 13 37.51 -25.97 10.28
C PHE A 13 37.09 -26.61 8.95
N PHE A 14 37.83 -27.61 8.48
CA PHE A 14 37.56 -28.27 7.20
C PHE A 14 36.27 -29.10 7.20
N LEU A 15 35.81 -29.62 8.34
CA LEU A 15 34.49 -30.26 8.43
C LEU A 15 33.33 -29.26 8.42
N GLY A 16 33.58 -28.00 8.82
CA GLY A 16 32.60 -26.91 8.81
C GLY A 16 32.53 -26.13 7.50
N ASP A 17 33.59 -26.15 6.69
CA ASP A 17 33.69 -25.45 5.41
C ASP A 17 33.87 -26.43 4.23
N ARG A 18 32.77 -26.61 3.48
CA ARG A 18 32.67 -27.55 2.37
C ARG A 18 33.60 -27.22 1.21
N GLU A 19 33.77 -25.94 0.87
CA GLU A 19 34.57 -25.55 -0.29
C GLU A 19 36.06 -25.75 0.00
N ALA A 20 36.49 -25.37 1.20
CA ALA A 20 37.86 -25.58 1.66
C ALA A 20 38.23 -27.08 1.69
N PHE A 21 37.32 -27.95 2.14
CA PHE A 21 37.53 -29.40 2.14
C PHE A 21 37.71 -29.97 0.73
N ASN A 22 36.84 -29.59 -0.20
CA ASN A 22 36.87 -30.07 -1.58
C ASN A 22 38.13 -29.61 -2.32
N LEU A 23 38.55 -28.36 -2.12
CA LEU A 23 39.78 -27.82 -2.70
C LEU A 23 41.02 -28.59 -2.26
N ILE A 24 41.14 -28.88 -0.96
CA ILE A 24 42.28 -29.63 -0.45
C ILE A 24 42.28 -31.07 -0.97
N PHE A 25 41.13 -31.73 -1.02
CA PHE A 25 41.04 -33.08 -1.57
C PHE A 25 41.28 -33.13 -3.09
N ALA A 26 40.95 -32.08 -3.83
CA ALA A 26 41.29 -31.95 -5.24
C ALA A 26 42.82 -31.88 -5.47
N VAL A 27 43.57 -31.30 -4.54
CA VAL A 27 45.05 -31.27 -4.57
C VAL A 27 45.63 -32.60 -4.09
N LEU A 28 45.11 -33.15 -2.99
CA LEU A 28 45.64 -34.37 -2.37
C LEU A 28 45.32 -35.64 -3.19
N GLY A 29 44.25 -35.64 -3.97
CA GLY A 29 43.84 -36.80 -4.78
C GLY A 29 44.85 -37.22 -5.85
N PRO A 30 45.30 -36.32 -6.74
CA PRO A 30 46.39 -36.58 -7.67
C PRO A 30 47.69 -36.98 -6.97
N CYS A 31 48.01 -36.34 -5.84
CA CYS A 31 49.20 -36.69 -5.06
C CYS A 31 49.13 -38.12 -4.48
N ALA A 32 47.95 -38.56 -4.02
CA ALA A 32 47.74 -39.91 -3.51
C ALA A 32 47.87 -41.00 -4.60
N LYS A 33 47.61 -40.66 -5.87
CA LYS A 33 47.85 -41.59 -7.00
C LYS A 33 49.34 -41.77 -7.29
N LYS A 34 50.15 -40.72 -7.09
CA LYS A 34 51.58 -40.71 -7.42
C LYS A 34 52.48 -41.11 -6.25
N PHE A 35 52.06 -40.86 -5.01
CA PHE A 35 52.88 -41.06 -3.81
C PHE A 35 52.20 -42.01 -2.81
N PRO A 36 52.72 -43.25 -2.62
CA PRO A 36 52.13 -44.24 -1.71
C PRO A 36 52.03 -43.79 -0.24
N SER A 37 53.00 -42.99 0.22
CA SER A 37 53.00 -42.44 1.59
C SER A 37 51.81 -41.50 1.85
N VAL A 38 51.43 -40.70 0.85
CA VAL A 38 50.26 -39.81 0.91
C VAL A 38 48.98 -40.62 0.92
N LYS A 39 48.88 -41.67 0.08
CA LYS A 39 47.73 -42.58 0.05
C LYS A 39 47.51 -43.29 1.39
N SER A 40 48.57 -43.81 2.01
CA SER A 40 48.49 -44.50 3.31
C SER A 40 48.00 -43.56 4.42
N ARG A 41 48.53 -42.33 4.47
CA ARG A 41 48.15 -41.35 5.49
C ARG A 41 46.73 -40.82 5.28
N LEU A 42 46.32 -40.57 4.04
CA LEU A 42 44.92 -40.23 3.70
C LEU A 42 43.95 -41.36 4.02
N SER A 43 44.33 -42.63 3.82
CA SER A 43 43.51 -43.78 4.20
C SER A 43 43.32 -43.83 5.72
N THR A 44 44.39 -43.60 6.49
CA THR A 44 44.36 -43.56 7.96
C THR A 44 43.51 -42.40 8.47
N PHE A 45 43.71 -41.20 7.90
CA PHE A 45 42.90 -40.02 8.17
C PHE A 45 41.43 -40.27 7.86
N SER A 46 41.13 -40.78 6.67
CA SER A 46 39.76 -41.04 6.22
C SER A 46 39.07 -42.08 7.11
N ALA A 47 39.78 -43.13 7.51
CA ALA A 47 39.24 -44.14 8.43
C ALA A 47 38.95 -43.55 9.83
N LYS A 48 39.76 -42.59 10.29
CA LYS A 48 39.55 -41.89 11.56
C LYS A 48 38.35 -40.93 11.49
N VAL A 49 38.21 -40.18 10.39
CA VAL A 49 37.09 -39.26 10.18
C VAL A 49 35.79 -40.02 10.00
N LEU A 50 35.76 -41.08 9.17
CA LEU A 50 34.57 -41.91 8.94
C LEU A 50 34.05 -42.61 10.21
N LYS A 51 34.89 -42.81 11.23
CA LYS A 51 34.47 -43.32 12.55
C LYS A 51 33.83 -42.24 13.46
N SER A 52 33.94 -40.96 13.10
CA SER A 52 33.35 -39.85 13.84
C SER A 52 31.90 -39.62 13.43
N ALA A 53 31.01 -39.49 14.42
CA ALA A 53 29.57 -39.25 14.23
C ALA A 53 29.24 -37.90 13.55
N ALA A 54 30.24 -37.03 13.33
CA ALA A 54 30.08 -35.69 12.75
C ALA A 54 30.45 -35.61 11.25
N THR A 55 30.58 -36.74 10.54
CA THR A 55 30.95 -36.72 9.12
C THR A 55 29.76 -36.29 8.25
N SER A 56 29.92 -35.18 7.51
CA SER A 56 28.89 -34.69 6.58
C SER A 56 28.75 -35.62 5.36
N PRO A 57 27.52 -35.92 4.88
CA PRO A 57 27.29 -36.73 3.69
C PRO A 57 27.96 -36.19 2.41
N ALA A 58 28.21 -34.88 2.36
CA ALA A 58 28.79 -34.21 1.19
C ALA A 58 30.29 -34.50 0.99
N ILE A 59 31.02 -34.86 2.06
CA ILE A 59 32.47 -35.15 2.03
C ILE A 59 32.78 -36.64 2.19
N GLU A 60 31.79 -37.42 2.63
CA GLU A 60 31.90 -38.87 2.85
C GLU A 60 32.32 -39.61 1.58
N GLY A 61 31.76 -39.22 0.43
CA GLY A 61 32.10 -39.81 -0.87
C GLY A 61 33.58 -39.72 -1.22
N HIS A 62 34.24 -38.60 -0.87
CA HIS A 62 35.67 -38.42 -1.10
C HIS A 62 36.52 -39.26 -0.14
N LEU A 63 36.12 -39.38 1.12
CA LEU A 63 36.84 -40.16 2.15
C LEU A 63 36.78 -41.67 1.88
N ARG A 64 35.64 -42.18 1.42
CA ARG A 64 35.46 -43.61 1.12
C ARG A 64 36.31 -44.11 -0.05
N GLN A 65 36.72 -43.23 -0.98
CA GLN A 65 37.67 -43.59 -2.05
C GLN A 65 39.01 -44.11 -1.51
N TYR A 66 39.36 -43.72 -0.28
CA TYR A 66 40.61 -44.13 0.38
C TYR A 66 40.42 -45.23 1.42
N VAL A 67 39.18 -45.64 1.71
CA VAL A 67 38.82 -46.71 2.66
C VAL A 67 37.71 -47.59 2.07
N PRO A 68 38.00 -48.37 1.01
CA PRO A 68 37.00 -49.14 0.28
C PRO A 68 36.31 -50.24 1.11
N ASN A 69 36.93 -50.68 2.22
CA ASN A 69 36.37 -51.68 3.15
C ASN A 69 35.78 -51.07 4.42
N ALA A 70 35.51 -49.76 4.46
CA ALA A 70 34.86 -49.14 5.61
C ALA A 70 33.43 -49.68 5.77
N PRO A 71 32.99 -50.05 7.00
CA PRO A 71 31.64 -50.50 7.23
C PRO A 71 30.60 -49.50 6.66
N ALA A 72 29.50 -50.04 6.16
CA ALA A 72 28.36 -49.24 5.72
C ALA A 72 27.94 -48.32 6.87
N PRO A 73 27.50 -47.08 6.58
CA PRO A 73 27.12 -46.15 7.63
C PRO A 73 26.01 -46.81 8.45
N ILE A 74 26.16 -46.80 9.77
CA ILE A 74 25.00 -46.92 10.66
C ILE A 74 24.22 -45.63 10.39
N THR A 75 23.34 -45.68 9.39
CA THR A 75 22.28 -44.70 9.28
C THR A 75 21.49 -44.91 10.57
N PRO A 76 21.42 -43.94 11.49
CA PRO A 76 20.35 -44.00 12.46
C PRO A 76 19.09 -44.12 11.61
N THR A 77 18.35 -45.22 11.77
CA THR A 77 17.04 -45.42 11.14
C THR A 77 16.23 -44.19 11.52
N LYS A 78 16.21 -43.19 10.63
CA LYS A 78 15.47 -41.96 10.85
C LYS A 78 14.03 -42.44 10.95
N LYS A 79 13.42 -42.30 12.13
CA LYS A 79 11.98 -42.56 12.28
C LYS A 79 11.30 -41.77 11.17
N GLU A 80 10.59 -42.50 10.31
CA GLU A 80 9.82 -41.90 9.24
C GLU A 80 8.62 -41.24 9.90
N LEU A 81 8.57 -39.92 9.84
CA LEU A 81 7.50 -39.14 10.45
C LEU A 81 6.24 -39.25 9.57
N THR A 82 5.10 -39.43 10.21
CA THR A 82 3.77 -39.27 9.57
C THR A 82 3.52 -37.81 9.19
N GLU A 83 2.51 -37.53 8.36
CA GLU A 83 2.18 -36.16 7.96
C GLU A 83 1.76 -35.30 9.15
N GLU A 84 1.03 -35.89 10.09
CA GLU A 84 0.59 -35.29 11.33
C GLU A 84 1.77 -34.97 12.24
N GLU A 85 2.71 -35.91 12.42
CA GLU A 85 3.96 -35.68 13.17
C GLU A 85 4.82 -34.59 12.50
N ILE A 86 4.81 -34.48 11.17
CA ILE A 86 5.50 -33.41 10.45
C ILE A 86 4.85 -32.06 10.74
N LEU A 87 3.52 -31.95 10.63
CA LEU A 87 2.78 -30.73 10.95
C LEU A 87 2.96 -30.31 12.40
N GLU A 88 2.87 -31.26 13.34
CA GLU A 88 3.08 -31.02 14.77
C GLU A 88 4.51 -30.54 15.05
N ALA A 89 5.53 -31.14 14.42
CA ALA A 89 6.91 -30.70 14.55
C ALA A 89 7.14 -29.29 13.97
N LEU A 90 6.48 -28.95 12.86
CA LEU A 90 6.53 -27.62 12.25
C LEU A 90 5.86 -26.57 13.13
N TYR A 91 4.71 -26.90 13.72
CA TYR A 91 3.93 -26.05 14.62
C TYR A 91 4.63 -25.80 15.96
N THR A 92 5.02 -26.87 16.66
CA THR A 92 5.68 -26.80 17.98
C THR A 92 7.13 -26.29 17.91
N LYS A 93 7.69 -26.17 16.70
CA LYS A 93 9.10 -25.84 16.43
C LYS A 93 10.08 -26.89 17.00
N SER A 94 9.59 -28.04 17.44
CA SER A 94 10.39 -29.15 17.94
C SER A 94 10.85 -30.04 16.79
N ILE A 95 11.81 -29.55 15.99
CA ILE A 95 12.32 -30.27 14.82
C ILE A 95 13.13 -31.50 15.27
N PRO A 96 12.73 -32.73 14.89
CA PRO A 96 13.44 -33.94 15.30
C PRO A 96 14.87 -33.98 14.78
N SER A 97 15.78 -34.59 15.54
CA SER A 97 17.19 -34.70 15.17
C SER A 97 17.37 -35.34 13.80
N GLY A 98 18.16 -34.70 12.94
CA GLY A 98 18.40 -35.17 11.57
C GLY A 98 17.39 -34.68 10.52
N TYR A 99 16.46 -33.82 10.91
CA TYR A 99 15.58 -33.06 10.01
C TYR A 99 15.90 -31.55 10.05
N SER A 100 15.56 -30.84 8.98
CA SER A 100 15.50 -29.37 8.95
C SER A 100 14.07 -28.94 8.63
N ARG A 101 13.71 -27.70 8.99
CA ARG A 101 12.36 -27.17 8.72
C ARG A 101 11.99 -27.21 7.23
N ALA A 102 12.89 -26.75 6.37
CA ALA A 102 12.70 -26.80 4.91
C ALA A 102 12.53 -28.24 4.39
N LEU A 103 13.28 -29.20 4.95
CA LEU A 103 13.15 -30.60 4.60
C LEU A 103 11.79 -31.16 5.02
N LEU A 104 11.30 -30.80 6.20
CA LEU A 104 9.98 -31.22 6.68
C LEU A 104 8.84 -30.65 5.82
N ILE A 105 8.90 -29.36 5.48
CA ILE A 105 7.92 -28.72 4.58
C ILE A 105 7.92 -29.42 3.21
N ASN A 106 9.09 -29.64 2.62
CA ASN A 106 9.18 -30.29 1.31
C ASN A 106 8.67 -31.74 1.38
N LYS A 107 9.03 -32.50 2.43
CA LYS A 107 8.49 -33.85 2.64
C LYS A 107 6.97 -33.85 2.79
N PHE A 108 6.41 -32.89 3.52
CA PHE A 108 4.96 -32.75 3.67
C PHE A 108 4.29 -32.52 2.31
N LEU A 109 4.76 -31.53 1.55
CA LEU A 109 4.24 -31.18 0.23
C LEU A 109 4.42 -32.30 -0.83
N GLN A 110 5.41 -33.17 -0.66
CA GLN A 110 5.61 -34.34 -1.53
C GLN A 110 4.66 -35.49 -1.20
N ARG A 111 4.35 -35.70 0.08
CA ARG A 111 3.50 -36.81 0.54
C ARG A 111 2.03 -36.49 0.39
N ARG A 112 1.67 -35.25 0.68
CA ARG A 112 0.29 -34.80 0.75
C ARG A 112 -0.05 -33.93 -0.46
N MET A 113 -1.04 -34.36 -1.24
CA MET A 113 -1.49 -33.59 -2.40
C MET A 113 -2.17 -32.29 -1.98
N GLU A 114 -3.08 -32.36 -1.00
CA GLU A 114 -3.83 -31.21 -0.47
C GLU A 114 -3.27 -30.77 0.89
N ILE A 115 -3.25 -29.46 1.18
CA ILE A 115 -2.70 -28.96 2.45
C ILE A 115 -3.58 -29.41 3.64
N PHE A 116 -4.90 -29.34 3.48
CA PHE A 116 -5.87 -29.92 4.41
C PHE A 116 -6.25 -31.33 3.96
N THR A 117 -6.42 -32.26 4.89
CA THR A 117 -7.02 -33.56 4.56
C THR A 117 -8.51 -33.36 4.46
N ARG A 118 -9.19 -34.24 3.71
CA ARG A 118 -10.66 -34.27 3.73
C ARG A 118 -11.10 -34.67 5.12
N VAL A 119 -11.77 -33.74 5.80
CA VAL A 119 -12.20 -33.93 7.18
C VAL A 119 -13.69 -34.22 7.21
N THR A 120 -14.08 -35.26 7.97
CA THR A 120 -15.50 -35.55 8.27
C THR A 120 -15.90 -35.07 9.67
N GLU A 121 -14.94 -34.92 10.58
CA GLU A 121 -15.16 -34.48 11.96
C GLU A 121 -14.67 -33.04 12.23
N PRO A 122 -15.48 -32.15 12.84
CA PRO A 122 -15.08 -30.78 13.12
C PRO A 122 -13.81 -30.62 13.98
N ALA A 123 -13.55 -31.56 14.90
CA ALA A 123 -12.40 -31.50 15.81
C ALA A 123 -11.05 -31.70 15.09
N GLU A 124 -11.03 -32.55 14.05
CA GLU A 124 -9.84 -32.78 13.24
C GLU A 124 -9.48 -31.55 12.40
N LEU A 125 -10.50 -30.83 11.90
CA LEU A 125 -10.30 -29.57 11.19
C LEU A 125 -9.68 -28.53 12.14
N ASP A 126 -10.19 -28.41 13.36
CA ASP A 126 -9.67 -27.45 14.34
C ASP A 126 -8.20 -27.73 14.70
N SER A 127 -7.81 -29.00 14.80
CA SER A 127 -6.42 -29.40 15.00
C SER A 127 -5.53 -29.01 13.81
N GLN A 128 -5.99 -29.23 12.57
CA GLN A 128 -5.25 -28.85 11.37
C GLN A 128 -5.14 -27.32 11.23
N MET A 129 -6.22 -26.60 11.51
CA MET A 129 -6.25 -25.14 11.52
C MET A 129 -5.22 -24.59 12.50
N LEU A 130 -5.14 -25.15 13.72
CA LEU A 130 -4.15 -24.75 14.70
C LEU A 130 -2.72 -25.10 14.26
N ALA A 131 -2.51 -26.27 13.67
CA ALA A 131 -1.19 -26.67 13.19
C ALA A 131 -0.69 -25.77 12.04
N ILE A 132 -1.58 -25.33 11.15
CA ILE A 132 -1.22 -24.53 9.97
C ILE A 132 -1.15 -23.03 10.29
N PHE A 133 -2.14 -22.51 11.03
CA PHE A 133 -2.24 -21.07 11.31
C PHE A 133 -1.67 -20.67 12.67
N GLY A 134 -1.41 -21.59 13.60
CA GLY A 134 -1.04 -21.25 14.97
C GLY A 134 0.43 -20.86 15.19
N GLY A 135 1.33 -21.27 14.31
CA GLY A 135 2.78 -21.07 14.47
C GLY A 135 3.40 -20.29 13.31
N PRO A 136 4.45 -19.48 13.56
CA PRO A 136 5.20 -18.85 12.48
C PRO A 136 6.10 -19.86 11.74
N GLY A 137 6.49 -19.56 10.51
CA GLY A 137 7.40 -20.37 9.70
C GLY A 137 6.68 -21.41 8.82
N ILE A 138 5.36 -21.37 8.73
CA ILE A 138 4.51 -22.29 7.94
C ILE A 138 3.87 -21.56 6.75
N GLU A 139 4.36 -20.34 6.47
CA GLU A 139 3.89 -19.47 5.39
C GLU A 139 4.02 -20.17 4.05
N GLU A 140 5.09 -20.94 3.83
CA GLU A 140 5.27 -21.72 2.60
C GLU A 140 4.10 -22.69 2.33
N LEU A 141 3.49 -23.29 3.36
CA LEU A 141 2.31 -24.16 3.15
C LEU A 141 1.09 -23.33 2.71
N VAL A 142 0.89 -22.16 3.33
CA VAL A 142 -0.19 -21.23 2.97
C VAL A 142 0.01 -20.69 1.55
N ALA A 143 1.26 -20.42 1.16
CA ALA A 143 1.61 -19.95 -0.19
C ALA A 143 1.26 -20.95 -1.29
N GLN A 144 1.25 -22.24 -0.97
CA GLN A 144 0.91 -23.32 -1.91
C GLN A 144 -0.60 -23.63 -1.95
N MET A 145 -1.41 -23.08 -1.03
CA MET A 145 -2.85 -23.37 -0.95
C MET A 145 -3.61 -23.08 -2.24
N PRO A 146 -3.41 -21.96 -2.96
CA PRO A 146 -4.14 -21.68 -4.20
C PRO A 146 -3.98 -22.76 -5.29
N GLN A 147 -2.86 -23.50 -5.27
CA GLN A 147 -2.55 -24.53 -6.27
C GLN A 147 -2.91 -25.95 -5.80
N ARG A 148 -3.02 -26.16 -4.49
CA ARG A 148 -3.08 -27.49 -3.89
C ARG A 148 -4.34 -27.75 -3.08
N THR A 149 -5.13 -26.74 -2.78
CA THR A 149 -6.31 -26.86 -1.91
C THR A 149 -7.58 -26.60 -2.73
N PRO A 150 -8.58 -27.49 -2.70
CA PRO A 150 -9.86 -27.26 -3.36
C PRO A 150 -10.52 -25.96 -2.87
N LEU A 151 -11.23 -25.27 -3.75
CA LEU A 151 -11.93 -24.01 -3.41
C LEU A 151 -12.94 -24.20 -2.28
N GLU A 152 -13.66 -25.32 -2.25
CA GLU A 152 -14.60 -25.66 -1.16
C GLU A 152 -13.90 -25.73 0.21
N THR A 153 -12.70 -26.30 0.25
CA THR A 153 -11.89 -26.36 1.48
C THR A 153 -11.36 -24.98 1.86
N ILE A 154 -10.93 -24.17 0.90
CA ILE A 154 -10.51 -22.78 1.13
C ILE A 154 -11.68 -21.96 1.72
N GLU A 155 -12.88 -22.10 1.16
CA GLU A 155 -14.09 -21.44 1.65
C GLU A 155 -14.42 -21.85 3.09
N MET A 156 -14.35 -23.15 3.40
CA MET A 156 -14.53 -23.66 4.76
C MET A 156 -13.52 -23.06 5.74
N VAL A 157 -12.24 -22.92 5.32
CA VAL A 157 -11.19 -22.29 6.12
C VAL A 157 -11.47 -20.81 6.35
N PHE A 158 -11.93 -20.07 5.33
CA PHE A 158 -12.38 -18.69 5.48
C PHE A 158 -13.48 -18.59 6.53
N PHE A 159 -14.54 -19.40 6.43
CA PHE A 159 -15.64 -19.39 7.39
C PHE A 159 -15.17 -19.69 8.81
N LYS A 160 -14.25 -20.65 8.98
CA LYS A 160 -13.71 -20.96 10.31
C LYS A 160 -12.90 -19.80 10.89
N LEU A 161 -11.97 -19.21 10.12
CA LEU A 161 -11.15 -18.07 10.56
C LEU A 161 -11.99 -16.83 10.86
N LEU A 162 -13.08 -16.61 10.12
CA LEU A 162 -13.96 -15.45 10.27
C LEU A 162 -15.07 -15.64 11.31
N SER A 163 -15.26 -16.86 11.84
CA SER A 163 -16.33 -17.16 12.80
C SER A 163 -16.14 -16.43 14.14
N SER A 164 -14.92 -16.41 14.65
CA SER A 164 -14.52 -15.69 15.86
C SER A 164 -13.02 -15.48 15.88
N PHE A 165 -12.57 -14.35 16.40
CA PHE A 165 -11.14 -14.11 16.60
C PHE A 165 -10.56 -15.09 17.64
N ASP A 166 -9.58 -15.90 17.22
CA ASP A 166 -8.78 -16.78 18.07
C ASP A 166 -7.34 -16.27 18.13
N SER A 167 -6.89 -15.93 19.35
CA SER A 167 -5.54 -15.46 19.64
C SER A 167 -4.46 -16.55 19.51
N LYS A 168 -4.85 -17.83 19.41
CA LYS A 168 -3.93 -18.95 19.15
C LYS A 168 -3.42 -18.95 17.71
N TYR A 169 -4.14 -18.32 16.78
CA TYR A 169 -3.66 -18.17 15.40
C TYR A 169 -2.65 -17.03 15.28
N ASN A 170 -1.65 -17.26 14.45
CA ASN A 170 -0.66 -16.29 14.06
C ASN A 170 -1.30 -15.28 13.09
N PRO A 171 -1.38 -13.99 13.46
CA PRO A 171 -2.04 -12.99 12.62
C PRO A 171 -1.39 -12.80 11.25
N HIS A 172 -0.06 -12.93 11.15
CA HIS A 172 0.66 -12.80 9.89
C HIS A 172 0.30 -13.94 8.92
N THR A 173 0.33 -15.19 9.40
CA THR A 173 -0.03 -16.36 8.60
C THR A 173 -1.48 -16.32 8.15
N VAL A 174 -2.40 -15.88 9.02
CA VAL A 174 -3.81 -15.64 8.68
C VAL A 174 -3.91 -14.56 7.60
N CYS A 175 -3.34 -13.38 7.79
CA CYS A 175 -3.41 -12.31 6.79
C CYS A 175 -2.84 -12.73 5.44
N MET A 176 -1.74 -13.50 5.43
CA MET A 176 -1.16 -14.03 4.19
C MET A 176 -2.13 -14.98 3.46
N PHE A 177 -2.84 -15.82 4.19
CA PHE A 177 -3.88 -16.67 3.61
C PHE A 177 -4.97 -15.85 2.92
N PHE A 178 -5.46 -14.79 3.57
CA PHE A 178 -6.44 -13.87 2.96
C PHE A 178 -5.87 -13.18 1.73
N SER A 179 -4.62 -12.69 1.77
CA SER A 179 -3.98 -12.02 0.63
C SER A 179 -3.85 -12.93 -0.60
N LEU A 180 -3.69 -14.24 -0.40
CA LEU A 180 -3.40 -15.19 -1.48
C LEU A 180 -4.63 -15.93 -1.99
N ASN A 181 -5.65 -16.12 -1.14
CA ASN A 181 -6.79 -16.98 -1.45
C ASN A 181 -8.12 -16.21 -1.55
N ALA A 182 -8.17 -14.93 -1.17
CA ALA A 182 -9.40 -14.16 -1.30
C ALA A 182 -9.76 -13.95 -2.77
N ILE A 183 -11.00 -14.27 -3.10
CA ILE A 183 -11.60 -14.00 -4.41
C ILE A 183 -12.90 -13.24 -4.21
N ARG A 184 -13.39 -12.63 -5.29
CA ARG A 184 -14.57 -11.78 -5.26
C ARG A 184 -15.82 -12.52 -4.77
N GLU A 185 -15.96 -13.78 -5.16
CA GLU A 185 -17.09 -14.66 -4.83
C GLU A 185 -17.20 -14.89 -3.32
N PHE A 186 -16.08 -15.17 -2.65
CA PHE A 186 -16.05 -15.35 -1.19
C PHE A 186 -16.24 -14.02 -0.46
N SER A 187 -15.49 -13.00 -0.85
CA SER A 187 -15.46 -11.74 -0.09
C SER A 187 -16.80 -10.98 -0.13
N ARG A 188 -17.57 -11.09 -1.21
CA ARG A 188 -18.84 -10.35 -1.35
C ARG A 188 -19.95 -10.80 -0.39
N VAL A 189 -19.87 -12.01 0.16
CA VAL A 189 -20.91 -12.57 1.04
C VAL A 189 -20.57 -12.44 2.52
N TRP A 190 -19.40 -11.93 2.88
CA TRP A 190 -19.00 -11.77 4.27
C TRP A 190 -19.80 -10.67 4.97
N SER A 191 -20.27 -10.98 6.17
CA SER A 191 -20.97 -10.05 7.06
C SER A 191 -20.01 -9.03 7.69
N ALA A 192 -20.56 -7.92 8.19
CA ALA A 192 -19.78 -6.91 8.92
C ALA A 192 -19.01 -7.51 10.13
N GLN A 193 -19.59 -8.50 10.81
CA GLN A 193 -18.92 -9.19 11.91
C GLN A 193 -17.70 -9.98 11.43
N GLN A 194 -17.79 -10.68 10.30
CA GLN A 194 -16.67 -11.41 9.71
C GLN A 194 -15.55 -10.44 9.29
N TRP A 195 -15.90 -9.31 8.66
CA TRP A 195 -14.94 -8.25 8.36
C TRP A 195 -14.23 -7.71 9.61
N ALA A 196 -14.96 -7.54 10.71
CA ALA A 196 -14.38 -7.11 11.99
C ALA A 196 -13.42 -8.16 12.59
N VAL A 197 -13.70 -9.45 12.43
CA VAL A 197 -12.78 -10.53 12.84
C VAL A 197 -11.48 -10.47 12.03
N LEU A 198 -11.58 -10.34 10.70
CA LEU A 198 -10.41 -10.17 9.85
C LEU A 198 -9.60 -8.91 10.21
N ALA A 199 -10.29 -7.79 10.41
CA ALA A 199 -9.68 -6.54 10.85
C ALA A 199 -8.84 -6.73 12.11
N ARG A 200 -9.33 -7.51 13.07
CA ARG A 200 -8.60 -7.79 14.31
C ARG A 200 -7.29 -8.53 14.05
N TYR A 201 -7.26 -9.48 13.12
CA TYR A 201 -6.00 -10.12 12.70
C TYR A 201 -5.05 -9.14 12.00
N VAL A 202 -5.56 -8.29 11.10
CA VAL A 202 -4.75 -7.28 10.40
C VAL A 202 -4.10 -6.31 11.40
N VAL A 203 -4.86 -5.85 12.39
CA VAL A 203 -4.38 -4.93 13.42
C VAL A 203 -3.37 -5.61 14.34
N GLU A 204 -3.65 -6.83 14.81
CA GLU A 204 -2.72 -7.60 15.63
C GLU A 204 -1.39 -7.86 14.90
N MET A 205 -1.43 -8.13 13.59
CA MET A 205 -0.23 -8.26 12.77
C MET A 205 0.58 -6.95 12.77
N ALA A 206 -0.05 -5.83 12.43
CA ALA A 206 0.62 -4.53 12.35
C ALA A 206 1.15 -4.05 13.72
N MET A 207 0.45 -4.36 14.80
CA MET A 207 0.84 -3.99 16.16
C MET A 207 2.01 -4.82 16.71
N ARG A 208 2.04 -6.13 16.41
CA ARG A 208 3.12 -7.03 16.86
C ARG A 208 4.38 -6.86 16.01
N GLU A 209 4.21 -6.64 14.72
CA GLU A 209 5.30 -6.51 13.75
C GLU A 209 5.10 -5.26 12.89
N PRO A 210 5.57 -4.08 13.32
CA PRO A 210 5.37 -2.82 12.59
C PRO A 210 5.92 -2.84 11.15
N GLN A 211 6.88 -3.71 10.85
CA GLN A 211 7.42 -3.92 9.51
C GLN A 211 6.35 -4.46 8.52
N GLN A 212 5.30 -5.09 9.04
CA GLN A 212 4.18 -5.65 8.28
C GLN A 212 3.07 -4.62 7.99
N MET A 213 3.25 -3.34 8.37
CA MET A 213 2.27 -2.28 8.11
C MET A 213 1.87 -2.21 6.63
N LYS A 214 2.87 -2.32 5.73
CA LYS A 214 2.62 -2.32 4.29
C LYS A 214 1.73 -3.49 3.88
N MET A 215 2.01 -4.70 4.37
CA MET A 215 1.19 -5.89 4.07
C MET A 215 -0.25 -5.73 4.58
N ALA A 216 -0.44 -5.12 5.75
CA ALA A 216 -1.77 -4.80 6.27
C ALA A 216 -2.55 -3.88 5.32
N VAL A 217 -1.92 -2.78 4.87
CA VAL A 217 -2.52 -1.83 3.94
C VAL A 217 -2.80 -2.46 2.57
N ASP A 218 -1.85 -3.26 2.04
CA ASP A 218 -1.98 -3.95 0.76
C ASP A 218 -3.11 -4.99 0.78
N LEU A 219 -3.29 -5.71 1.90
CA LEU A 219 -4.42 -6.63 2.08
C LEU A 219 -5.75 -5.89 2.10
N ILE A 220 -5.86 -4.80 2.87
CA ILE A 220 -7.09 -3.98 2.91
C ILE A 220 -7.40 -3.44 1.52
N GLU A 221 -6.39 -2.97 0.79
CA GLU A 221 -6.53 -2.55 -0.60
C GLU A 221 -7.09 -3.68 -1.46
N HIS A 222 -6.44 -4.84 -1.46
CA HIS A 222 -6.88 -6.00 -2.22
C HIS A 222 -8.34 -6.39 -1.92
N LEU A 223 -8.76 -6.34 -0.66
CA LEU A 223 -10.14 -6.66 -0.28
C LEU A 223 -11.14 -5.62 -0.79
N VAL A 224 -10.77 -4.33 -0.76
CA VAL A 224 -11.55 -3.25 -1.37
C VAL A 224 -11.65 -3.43 -2.89
N ASP A 225 -10.59 -3.87 -3.59
CA ASP A 225 -10.62 -4.18 -5.04
C ASP A 225 -11.63 -5.28 -5.38
N LEU A 226 -11.66 -6.33 -4.57
CA LEU A 226 -12.55 -7.48 -4.78
C LEU A 226 -14.02 -7.11 -4.52
N THR A 227 -14.25 -6.22 -3.55
CA THR A 227 -15.57 -5.84 -3.05
C THR A 227 -15.88 -4.37 -3.33
N SER A 228 -15.75 -3.50 -2.31
CA SER A 228 -16.04 -2.08 -2.36
C SER A 228 -15.41 -1.37 -1.14
N VAL A 229 -15.37 -0.04 -1.11
CA VAL A 229 -14.73 0.74 -0.01
C VAL A 229 -15.43 0.56 1.34
N GLU A 230 -16.68 0.13 1.34
CA GLU A 230 -17.51 -0.11 2.52
C GLU A 230 -16.90 -1.14 3.48
N VAL A 231 -16.08 -2.08 2.98
CA VAL A 231 -15.38 -3.04 3.85
C VAL A 231 -14.33 -2.38 4.74
N ALA A 232 -13.85 -1.18 4.38
CA ALA A 232 -12.95 -0.40 5.21
C ALA A 232 -13.64 0.15 6.48
N VAL A 233 -14.98 0.23 6.51
CA VAL A 233 -15.74 0.73 7.68
C VAL A 233 -15.58 -0.18 8.90
N PRO A 234 -15.98 -1.46 8.87
CA PRO A 234 -15.80 -2.35 10.03
C PRO A 234 -14.32 -2.52 10.40
N ILE A 235 -13.41 -2.40 9.44
CA ILE A 235 -11.96 -2.43 9.69
C ILE A 235 -11.53 -1.20 10.51
N ALA A 236 -11.93 0.00 10.09
CA ALA A 236 -11.62 1.25 10.79
C ALA A 236 -12.21 1.32 12.21
N GLU A 237 -13.42 0.79 12.41
CA GLU A 237 -14.05 0.73 13.74
C GLU A 237 -13.25 -0.13 14.72
N VAL A 238 -12.74 -1.29 14.26
CA VAL A 238 -11.87 -2.15 15.07
C VAL A 238 -10.54 -1.44 15.37
N ILE A 239 -9.93 -0.79 14.38
CA ILE A 239 -8.68 -0.06 14.56
C ILE A 239 -8.82 1.04 15.61
N VAL A 240 -9.86 1.88 15.51
CA VAL A 240 -10.11 2.96 16.48
C VAL A 240 -10.34 2.43 17.88
N THR A 241 -11.13 1.36 18.00
CA THR A 241 -11.40 0.73 19.29
C THR A 241 -10.10 0.28 19.96
N LEU A 242 -9.18 -0.32 19.20
CA LEU A 242 -7.89 -0.77 19.70
C LEU A 242 -6.95 0.41 20.00
N ALA A 243 -6.89 1.42 19.14
CA ALA A 243 -6.08 2.63 19.34
C ALA A 243 -6.47 3.41 20.61
N ARG A 244 -7.71 3.27 21.07
CA ARG A 244 -8.25 3.94 22.27
C ARG A 244 -8.41 3.03 23.50
N SER A 245 -8.01 1.77 23.40
CA SER A 245 -8.11 0.80 24.49
C SER A 245 -7.02 1.01 25.56
N ASP A 246 -6.95 0.11 26.55
CA ASP A 246 -5.91 0.11 27.60
C ASP A 246 -4.61 -0.60 27.14
N LEU A 247 -4.42 -0.80 25.83
CA LEU A 247 -3.21 -1.40 25.29
C LEU A 247 -1.97 -0.52 25.52
N PRO A 248 -0.76 -1.12 25.51
CA PRO A 248 0.50 -0.38 25.59
C PRO A 248 0.55 0.79 24.60
N VAL A 249 1.18 1.89 25.00
CA VAL A 249 1.23 3.15 24.21
C VAL A 249 1.73 2.92 22.79
N GLU A 250 2.80 2.14 22.63
CA GLU A 250 3.37 1.83 21.31
C GLU A 250 2.39 1.07 20.42
N GLN A 251 1.66 0.12 20.99
CA GLN A 251 0.66 -0.66 20.26
C GLN A 251 -0.52 0.22 19.80
N ARG A 252 -0.98 1.13 20.67
CA ARG A 252 -2.01 2.12 20.30
C ARG A 252 -1.54 3.06 19.20
N LYS A 253 -0.27 3.47 19.25
CA LYS A 253 0.36 4.27 18.20
C LYS A 253 0.42 3.53 16.87
N GLN A 254 0.76 2.23 16.86
CA GLN A 254 0.74 1.45 15.62
C GLN A 254 -0.67 1.28 15.04
N ALA A 255 -1.67 1.04 15.89
CA ALA A 255 -3.07 1.00 15.44
C ALA A 255 -3.50 2.36 14.84
N GLN A 256 -3.14 3.47 15.48
CA GLN A 256 -3.42 4.81 14.93
C GLN A 256 -2.69 5.05 13.60
N ASN A 257 -1.42 4.66 13.47
CA ASN A 257 -0.68 4.78 12.21
C ASN A 257 -1.37 4.00 11.09
N LEU A 258 -1.83 2.77 11.36
CA LEU A 258 -2.58 2.00 10.36
C LEU A 258 -3.88 2.71 9.95
N LEU A 259 -4.60 3.32 10.91
CA LEU A 259 -5.78 4.12 10.60
C LEU A 259 -5.45 5.29 9.68
N ASP A 260 -4.38 6.03 10.00
CA ASP A 260 -3.95 7.20 9.24
C ASP A 260 -3.59 6.81 7.80
N GLU A 261 -2.86 5.69 7.61
CA GLU A 261 -2.56 5.14 6.27
C GLU A 261 -3.83 4.79 5.48
N ILE A 262 -4.82 4.16 6.12
CA ILE A 262 -6.09 3.81 5.48
C ILE A 262 -6.88 5.08 5.14
N GLN A 263 -6.96 6.06 6.04
CA GLN A 263 -7.68 7.32 5.80
C GLN A 263 -7.02 8.16 4.71
N ASN A 264 -5.68 8.18 4.65
CA ASN A 264 -4.93 8.80 3.55
C ASN A 264 -5.27 8.16 2.20
N LYS A 265 -5.48 6.84 2.18
CA LYS A 265 -5.80 6.08 0.97
C LYS A 265 -7.28 6.16 0.58
N TYR A 266 -8.17 6.30 1.56
CA TYR A 266 -9.62 6.38 1.40
C TYR A 266 -10.17 7.63 2.10
N PRO A 267 -10.05 8.83 1.51
CA PRO A 267 -10.52 10.07 2.16
C PRO A 267 -12.02 10.11 2.43
N CYS A 268 -12.81 9.31 1.71
CA CYS A 268 -14.24 9.14 1.98
C CYS A 268 -14.53 8.37 3.28
N LEU A 269 -13.53 7.74 3.89
CA LEU A 269 -13.65 7.04 5.17
C LEU A 269 -13.57 8.05 6.32
N PHE A 270 -14.73 8.44 6.82
CA PHE A 270 -14.84 9.29 7.99
C PHE A 270 -14.88 8.46 9.26
N VAL A 271 -14.15 8.91 10.28
CA VAL A 271 -14.02 8.22 11.55
C VAL A 271 -14.41 9.16 12.69
N ASP A 272 -15.53 8.88 13.34
CA ASP A 272 -15.90 9.52 14.59
C ASP A 272 -15.13 8.84 15.73
N LYS A 273 -14.03 9.47 16.11
CA LYS A 273 -13.16 8.97 17.19
C LYS A 273 -13.94 8.86 18.50
N LEU A 274 -14.88 9.76 18.82
CA LEU A 274 -15.59 9.76 20.10
C LEU A 274 -16.59 8.62 20.21
N ALA A 275 -17.24 8.28 19.11
CA ALA A 275 -18.22 7.19 19.05
C ALA A 275 -17.61 5.82 18.72
N ASN A 276 -16.31 5.74 18.39
CA ASN A 276 -15.65 4.56 17.80
C ASN A 276 -16.38 4.03 16.56
N ARG A 277 -16.92 4.94 15.75
CA ARG A 277 -17.70 4.61 14.54
C ARG A 277 -17.00 5.13 13.31
N ALA A 278 -17.16 4.41 12.22
CA ALA A 278 -16.74 4.86 10.91
C ALA A 278 -17.92 4.89 9.96
N SER A 279 -17.83 5.74 8.94
CA SER A 279 -18.83 5.83 7.89
C SER A 279 -18.17 6.26 6.60
N ILE A 280 -18.70 5.80 5.47
CA ILE A 280 -18.34 6.38 4.18
C ILE A 280 -19.16 7.64 4.00
N GLN A 281 -18.48 8.79 3.92
CA GLN A 281 -19.08 10.09 3.65
C GLN A 281 -18.56 10.64 2.34
N GLY A 282 -19.41 11.38 1.63
CA GLY A 282 -19.07 11.88 0.29
C GLY A 282 -19.11 10.77 -0.77
N ILE A 283 -18.36 10.97 -1.85
CA ILE A 283 -18.39 10.07 -3.01
C ILE A 283 -17.46 8.87 -2.78
N ARG A 284 -17.98 7.67 -3.03
CA ARG A 284 -17.30 6.38 -2.82
C ARG A 284 -16.03 6.30 -3.68
N TRP A 285 -14.89 6.04 -3.04
CA TRP A 285 -13.59 5.93 -3.70
C TRP A 285 -13.56 4.77 -4.72
N ARG A 286 -12.92 5.02 -5.88
CA ARG A 286 -12.76 4.17 -7.09
C ARG A 286 -13.89 4.18 -8.14
N GLN A 287 -14.11 5.33 -8.78
CA GLN A 287 -14.22 5.28 -10.24
C GLN A 287 -12.80 5.12 -10.80
N ARG A 288 -12.56 4.14 -11.69
CA ARG A 288 -11.30 3.96 -12.45
C ARG A 288 -10.92 5.17 -13.32
N ASP A 289 -11.73 6.22 -13.28
CA ASP A 289 -11.69 7.40 -14.11
C ASP A 289 -11.86 8.63 -13.22
N THR A 290 -10.83 8.99 -12.44
CA THR A 290 -10.86 10.19 -11.59
C THR A 290 -11.03 11.46 -12.44
N ASP A 291 -10.52 11.46 -13.67
CA ASP A 291 -10.72 12.55 -14.64
C ASP A 291 -12.19 12.62 -15.10
N GLY A 292 -12.80 11.47 -15.40
CA GLY A 292 -14.23 11.37 -15.70
C GLY A 292 -15.12 11.72 -14.51
N LEU A 293 -14.69 11.41 -13.27
CA LEU A 293 -15.37 11.85 -12.06
C LEU A 293 -15.34 13.37 -11.94
N VAL A 294 -14.17 14.00 -12.09
CA VAL A 294 -14.05 15.47 -12.07
C VAL A 294 -14.93 16.08 -13.16
N THR A 295 -14.92 15.51 -14.36
CA THR A 295 -15.75 15.97 -15.48
C THR A 295 -17.24 15.86 -15.18
N THR A 296 -17.66 14.75 -14.58
CA THR A 296 -19.06 14.52 -14.16
C THR A 296 -19.47 15.50 -13.07
N LEU A 297 -18.62 15.74 -12.08
CA LEU A 297 -18.89 16.67 -10.99
C LEU A 297 -18.94 18.11 -11.49
N VAL A 298 -18.08 18.48 -12.44
CA VAL A 298 -18.14 19.78 -13.10
C VAL A 298 -19.47 19.94 -13.83
N ALA A 299 -19.87 18.95 -14.63
CA ALA A 299 -21.16 18.98 -15.33
C ALA A 299 -22.35 19.10 -14.36
N GLN A 300 -22.30 18.41 -13.21
CA GLN A 300 -23.33 18.52 -12.17
C GLN A 300 -23.33 19.88 -11.47
N ALA A 301 -22.16 20.45 -11.22
CA ALA A 301 -22.02 21.71 -10.51
C ALA A 301 -22.45 22.93 -11.36
N VAL A 302 -22.37 22.83 -12.68
CA VAL A 302 -22.73 23.91 -13.62
C VAL A 302 -24.16 23.85 -14.13
N ASP A 303 -24.89 22.76 -13.84
CA ASP A 303 -26.29 22.60 -14.23
C ASP A 303 -27.22 23.05 -13.08
N PRO A 304 -27.87 24.22 -13.20
CA PRO A 304 -28.76 24.75 -12.16
C PRO A 304 -30.07 23.96 -12.03
N THR A 305 -30.35 23.02 -12.93
CA THR A 305 -31.57 22.19 -12.88
C THR A 305 -31.42 20.94 -11.99
N LEU A 306 -30.19 20.61 -11.59
CA LEU A 306 -29.90 19.46 -10.74
C LEU A 306 -29.95 19.84 -9.26
N THR A 307 -30.56 18.98 -8.44
CA THR A 307 -30.78 19.21 -7.00
C THR A 307 -29.53 19.13 -6.13
N ASP A 308 -28.40 18.63 -6.65
CA ASP A 308 -27.17 18.38 -5.86
C ASP A 308 -25.93 19.16 -6.37
N SER A 309 -26.13 20.31 -7.04
CA SER A 309 -25.03 21.15 -7.53
C SER A 309 -24.06 21.58 -6.42
N PHE A 310 -24.59 21.96 -5.25
CA PHE A 310 -23.80 22.29 -4.06
C PHE A 310 -22.99 21.11 -3.52
N GLY A 311 -23.55 19.89 -3.55
CA GLY A 311 -22.85 18.67 -3.16
C GLY A 311 -21.64 18.42 -4.06
N ALA A 312 -21.81 18.59 -5.36
CA ALA A 312 -20.74 18.47 -6.35
C ALA A 312 -19.61 19.50 -6.12
N VAL A 313 -19.95 20.78 -5.90
CA VAL A 313 -18.95 21.84 -5.60
C VAL A 313 -18.16 21.51 -4.32
N ARG A 314 -18.83 21.03 -3.27
CA ARG A 314 -18.16 20.64 -2.03
C ARG A 314 -17.17 19.49 -2.25
N THR A 315 -17.55 18.50 -3.05
CA THR A 315 -16.64 17.39 -3.38
C THR A 315 -15.48 17.85 -4.24
N LEU A 316 -15.70 18.69 -5.25
CA LEU A 316 -14.63 19.29 -6.04
C LEU A 316 -13.63 20.07 -5.16
N THR A 317 -14.13 20.81 -4.16
CA THR A 317 -13.30 21.52 -3.19
C THR A 317 -12.39 20.57 -2.40
N GLN A 318 -12.91 19.43 -1.95
CA GLN A 318 -12.11 18.39 -1.27
C GLN A 318 -11.04 17.79 -2.19
N LEU A 319 -11.37 17.59 -3.48
CA LEU A 319 -10.43 17.07 -4.47
C LEU A 319 -9.24 18.01 -4.73
N VAL A 320 -9.44 19.34 -4.65
CA VAL A 320 -8.34 20.31 -4.76
C VAL A 320 -7.31 20.12 -3.64
N GLU A 321 -7.76 19.83 -2.43
CA GLU A 321 -6.88 19.66 -1.27
C GLU A 321 -6.20 18.29 -1.27
N THR A 322 -6.91 17.26 -1.71
CA THR A 322 -6.44 15.87 -1.58
C THR A 322 -5.70 15.38 -2.83
N TYR A 323 -6.07 15.87 -4.01
CA TYR A 323 -5.53 15.41 -5.31
C TYR A 323 -5.17 16.58 -6.25
N PRO A 324 -4.27 17.49 -5.84
CA PRO A 324 -3.96 18.71 -6.59
C PRO A 324 -3.48 18.42 -8.03
N ARG A 325 -2.76 17.33 -8.27
CA ARG A 325 -2.29 16.95 -9.62
C ARG A 325 -3.43 16.58 -10.58
N VAL A 326 -4.46 15.90 -10.09
CA VAL A 326 -5.65 15.55 -10.90
C VAL A 326 -6.43 16.82 -11.22
N MET A 327 -6.58 17.71 -10.25
CA MET A 327 -7.27 18.98 -10.43
C MET A 327 -6.53 19.91 -11.40
N ILE A 328 -5.19 19.94 -11.38
CA ILE A 328 -4.38 20.67 -12.37
C ILE A 328 -4.60 20.12 -13.78
N ARG A 329 -4.58 18.78 -13.95
CA ARG A 329 -4.82 18.15 -15.25
C ARG A 329 -6.22 18.47 -15.82
N ASN A 330 -7.22 18.57 -14.94
CA ASN A 330 -8.60 18.91 -15.32
C ASN A 330 -8.92 20.40 -15.21
N TYR A 331 -7.91 21.25 -14.96
CA TYR A 331 -8.13 22.68 -14.71
C TYR A 331 -8.81 23.36 -15.90
N GLY A 332 -8.36 23.05 -17.12
CA GLY A 332 -8.98 23.56 -18.35
C GLY A 332 -10.48 23.25 -18.42
N THR A 333 -10.89 22.02 -18.10
CA THR A 333 -12.29 21.60 -18.10
C THR A 333 -13.14 22.43 -17.15
N MET A 334 -12.61 22.78 -15.97
CA MET A 334 -13.30 23.62 -14.99
C MET A 334 -13.37 25.08 -15.45
N ALA A 335 -12.23 25.65 -15.85
CA ALA A 335 -12.12 27.06 -16.23
C ALA A 335 -12.95 27.40 -17.48
N GLN A 336 -13.00 26.49 -18.47
CA GLN A 336 -13.76 26.67 -19.71
C GLN A 336 -15.27 26.75 -19.50
N GLN A 337 -15.79 26.36 -18.33
CA GLN A 337 -17.21 26.55 -18.03
C GLN A 337 -17.55 28.02 -17.73
N ILE A 338 -16.62 28.80 -17.19
CA ILE A 338 -16.89 30.17 -16.73
C ILE A 338 -17.46 31.05 -17.86
N PRO A 339 -16.89 31.09 -19.08
CA PRO A 339 -17.48 31.87 -20.17
C PRO A 339 -18.91 31.45 -20.54
N LEU A 340 -19.26 30.16 -20.40
CA LEU A 340 -20.61 29.66 -20.65
C LEU A 340 -21.57 30.14 -19.56
N LEU A 341 -21.14 30.08 -18.30
CA LEU A 341 -21.90 30.57 -17.15
C LEU A 341 -22.12 32.08 -17.20
N THR A 342 -21.14 32.85 -17.70
CA THR A 342 -21.25 34.31 -17.91
C THR A 342 -22.42 34.66 -18.83
N ARG A 343 -22.74 33.82 -19.81
CA ARG A 343 -23.84 34.02 -20.78
C ARG A 343 -25.21 33.63 -20.23
N MET A 344 -25.29 33.03 -19.05
CA MET A 344 -26.57 32.63 -18.46
C MET A 344 -27.41 33.85 -18.02
N PRO A 345 -28.75 33.73 -18.02
CA PRO A 345 -29.63 34.73 -17.43
C PRO A 345 -29.28 35.02 -15.96
N ALA A 346 -29.43 36.28 -15.54
CA ALA A 346 -29.04 36.72 -14.19
C ALA A 346 -29.70 35.91 -13.06
N ALA A 347 -30.94 35.42 -13.28
CA ALA A 347 -31.65 34.58 -12.32
C ALA A 347 -30.95 33.23 -12.07
N LEU A 348 -30.41 32.60 -13.12
CA LEU A 348 -29.70 31.32 -13.03
C LEU A 348 -28.23 31.48 -12.63
N ARG A 349 -27.62 32.64 -12.92
CA ARG A 349 -26.24 32.94 -12.53
C ARG A 349 -26.00 32.87 -11.02
N LYS A 350 -27.03 33.16 -10.20
CA LYS A 350 -26.93 33.05 -8.74
C LYS A 350 -26.71 31.60 -8.29
N GLU A 351 -27.36 30.64 -8.95
CA GLU A 351 -27.28 29.22 -8.59
C GLU A 351 -25.92 28.61 -8.91
N VAL A 352 -25.22 29.12 -9.94
CA VAL A 352 -23.90 28.65 -10.37
C VAL A 352 -22.74 29.44 -9.76
N MET A 353 -23.02 30.52 -9.03
CA MET A 353 -22.02 31.32 -8.31
C MET A 353 -21.11 30.50 -7.41
N PRO A 354 -21.59 29.49 -6.65
CA PRO A 354 -20.72 28.63 -5.83
C PRO A 354 -19.66 27.91 -6.65
N PHE A 355 -19.99 27.45 -7.87
CA PHE A 355 -19.02 26.81 -8.74
C PHE A 355 -17.96 27.80 -9.23
N VAL A 356 -18.36 29.00 -9.68
CA VAL A 356 -17.40 30.02 -10.14
C VAL A 356 -16.44 30.43 -9.03
N MET A 357 -16.96 30.63 -7.81
CA MET A 357 -16.15 30.90 -6.62
C MET A 357 -15.18 29.75 -6.31
N PHE A 358 -15.66 28.50 -6.40
CA PHE A 358 -14.81 27.32 -6.25
C PHE A 358 -13.65 27.32 -7.27
N VAL A 359 -13.92 27.57 -8.56
CA VAL A 359 -12.84 27.56 -9.56
C VAL A 359 -11.84 28.67 -9.27
N LEU A 360 -12.30 29.86 -8.86
CA LEU A 360 -11.44 30.99 -8.48
C LEU A 360 -10.51 30.64 -7.31
N ASP A 361 -11.07 30.06 -6.24
CA ASP A 361 -10.29 29.61 -5.07
C ASP A 361 -9.34 28.47 -5.42
N ALA A 362 -9.79 27.53 -6.26
CA ALA A 362 -8.96 26.43 -6.75
C ALA A 362 -7.78 26.94 -7.56
N THR A 363 -7.97 27.93 -8.44
CA THR A 363 -6.88 28.57 -9.19
C THR A 363 -5.85 29.15 -8.23
N LEU A 364 -6.29 29.92 -7.22
CA LEU A 364 -5.40 30.51 -6.22
C LEU A 364 -4.57 29.48 -5.44
N LYS A 365 -5.20 28.35 -5.05
CA LYS A 365 -4.53 27.26 -4.34
C LYS A 365 -3.53 26.50 -5.21
N LEU A 366 -3.89 26.25 -6.47
CA LEU A 366 -3.11 25.40 -7.37
C LEU A 366 -2.04 26.17 -8.17
N LEU A 367 -2.13 27.50 -8.25
CA LEU A 367 -1.26 28.35 -9.06
C LEU A 367 0.24 28.09 -8.84
N SER A 368 0.66 27.92 -7.57
CA SER A 368 2.07 27.68 -7.24
C SER A 368 2.62 26.37 -7.83
N SER A 369 1.74 25.44 -8.18
CA SER A 369 2.04 24.14 -8.78
C SER A 369 1.87 24.14 -10.30
N MET A 370 1.28 25.19 -10.90
CA MET A 370 1.10 25.37 -12.35
C MET A 370 2.14 26.34 -12.92
N ARG A 371 3.42 26.03 -12.72
CA ARG A 371 4.55 26.88 -13.17
C ARG A 371 5.04 26.55 -14.58
N GLU A 372 4.63 25.42 -15.14
CA GLU A 372 5.05 25.05 -16.49
C GLU A 372 4.45 26.02 -17.51
N PRO A 373 5.21 26.45 -18.53
CA PRO A 373 4.72 27.38 -19.56
C PRO A 373 3.49 26.87 -20.31
N SER A 374 3.26 25.55 -20.35
CA SER A 374 2.07 24.94 -20.93
C SER A 374 0.76 25.41 -20.30
N TYR A 375 0.77 25.83 -19.02
CA TYR A 375 -0.43 26.29 -18.31
C TYR A 375 -0.64 27.81 -18.38
N CYS A 376 0.33 28.59 -18.87
CA CYS A 376 0.23 30.06 -18.82
C CYS A 376 -0.98 30.58 -19.62
N TYR A 377 -1.24 30.03 -20.81
CA TYR A 377 -2.38 30.42 -21.64
C TYR A 377 -3.71 30.01 -21.01
N THR A 378 -3.83 28.79 -20.50
CA THR A 378 -5.07 28.35 -19.82
C THR A 378 -5.36 29.17 -18.56
N LEU A 379 -4.33 29.60 -17.84
CA LEU A 379 -4.46 30.51 -16.70
C LEU A 379 -4.85 31.92 -17.14
N GLY A 380 -4.25 32.44 -18.21
CA GLY A 380 -4.63 33.71 -18.82
C GLY A 380 -6.09 33.74 -19.25
N ASP A 381 -6.53 32.71 -19.98
CA ASP A 381 -7.93 32.53 -20.41
C ASP A 381 -8.89 32.46 -19.20
N ALA A 382 -8.49 31.77 -18.13
CA ALA A 382 -9.28 31.68 -16.91
C ALA A 382 -9.40 33.05 -16.22
N VAL A 383 -8.30 33.80 -16.09
CA VAL A 383 -8.30 35.16 -15.53
C VAL A 383 -9.21 36.08 -16.36
N HIS A 384 -9.11 36.02 -17.68
CA HIS A 384 -10.01 36.76 -18.59
C HIS A 384 -11.48 36.39 -18.39
N ALA A 385 -11.76 35.09 -18.26
CA ALA A 385 -13.12 34.60 -18.01
C ALA A 385 -13.67 35.06 -16.65
N PHE A 386 -12.84 35.07 -15.59
CA PHE A 386 -13.24 35.60 -14.28
C PHE A 386 -13.52 37.10 -14.33
N LEU A 387 -12.69 37.89 -15.02
CA LEU A 387 -12.94 39.33 -15.22
C LEU A 387 -14.24 39.57 -16.00
N SER A 388 -14.48 38.77 -17.05
CA SER A 388 -15.74 38.81 -17.79
C SER A 388 -16.93 38.48 -16.89
N PHE A 389 -16.81 37.46 -16.04
CA PHE A 389 -17.88 37.09 -15.10
C PHE A 389 -18.13 38.20 -14.08
N PHE A 390 -17.07 38.82 -13.55
CA PHE A 390 -17.12 39.94 -12.60
C PHE A 390 -17.96 41.10 -13.14
N GLU A 391 -17.78 41.50 -14.41
CA GLU A 391 -18.59 42.56 -15.03
C GLU A 391 -20.09 42.30 -14.90
N THR A 392 -20.48 41.03 -15.09
CA THR A 392 -21.89 40.63 -15.06
C THR A 392 -22.49 40.63 -13.65
N ILE A 393 -21.65 40.60 -12.61
CA ILE A 393 -22.05 40.63 -11.20
C ILE A 393 -21.65 41.94 -10.50
N SER A 394 -21.04 42.89 -11.21
CA SER A 394 -20.43 44.13 -10.68
C SER A 394 -21.37 45.02 -9.85
N ASN A 395 -22.68 44.89 -10.07
CA ASN A 395 -23.73 45.61 -9.34
C ASN A 395 -24.41 44.76 -8.24
N SER A 396 -23.93 43.55 -8.00
CA SER A 396 -24.44 42.66 -6.94
C SER A 396 -23.68 42.82 -5.63
N GLU A 397 -24.27 42.40 -4.52
CA GLU A 397 -23.63 42.37 -3.20
C GLU A 397 -22.38 41.46 -3.16
N ALA A 398 -22.30 40.48 -4.06
CA ALA A 398 -21.16 39.57 -4.15
C ALA A 398 -19.93 40.17 -4.87
N ALA A 399 -20.08 41.32 -5.54
CA ALA A 399 -19.02 41.93 -6.34
C ALA A 399 -17.77 42.24 -5.51
N ALA A 400 -17.94 42.83 -4.31
CA ALA A 400 -16.81 43.21 -3.46
C ALA A 400 -16.00 41.97 -3.03
N HIS A 401 -16.68 40.93 -2.55
CA HIS A 401 -16.03 39.70 -2.11
C HIS A 401 -15.33 38.96 -3.27
N PHE A 402 -16.00 38.84 -4.42
CA PHE A 402 -15.40 38.26 -5.62
C PHE A 402 -14.17 39.05 -6.05
N GLY A 403 -14.27 40.39 -6.07
CA GLY A 403 -13.19 41.29 -6.45
C GLY A 403 -11.96 41.17 -5.56
N GLU A 404 -12.13 40.99 -4.24
CA GLU A 404 -11.00 40.79 -3.32
C GLU A 404 -10.21 39.51 -3.60
N ILE A 405 -10.91 38.42 -3.86
CA ILE A 405 -10.26 37.14 -4.21
C ILE A 405 -9.61 37.27 -5.60
N MET A 406 -10.30 37.87 -6.55
CA MET A 406 -9.79 38.10 -7.90
C MET A 406 -8.54 38.98 -7.92
N LEU A 407 -8.50 40.05 -7.11
CA LEU A 407 -7.33 40.90 -6.91
C LEU A 407 -6.13 40.08 -6.42
N SER A 408 -6.36 39.18 -5.47
CA SER A 408 -5.32 38.28 -4.96
C SER A 408 -4.81 37.33 -6.05
N LEU A 409 -5.71 36.84 -6.91
CA LEU A 409 -5.33 35.99 -8.04
C LEU A 409 -4.50 36.77 -9.07
N CYS A 410 -4.93 37.97 -9.47
CA CYS A 410 -4.21 38.83 -10.41
C CYS A 410 -2.76 39.08 -9.96
N LEU A 411 -2.54 39.48 -8.72
CA LEU A 411 -1.18 39.75 -8.24
C LEU A 411 -0.30 38.50 -8.22
N ARG A 412 -0.84 37.35 -7.79
CA ARG A 412 -0.08 36.10 -7.80
C ARG A 412 0.17 35.60 -9.22
N PHE A 413 -0.78 35.77 -10.13
CA PHE A 413 -0.64 35.42 -11.53
C PHE A 413 0.44 36.27 -12.19
N PHE A 414 0.43 37.59 -11.95
CA PHE A 414 1.47 38.50 -12.43
C PHE A 414 2.86 38.13 -11.90
N SER A 415 2.96 37.74 -10.62
CA SER A 415 4.22 37.28 -10.04
C SER A 415 4.72 35.95 -10.61
N ALA A 416 3.84 35.08 -11.09
CA ALA A 416 4.18 33.74 -11.58
C ALA A 416 4.38 33.69 -13.10
N HIS A 417 3.62 34.48 -13.85
CA HIS A 417 3.48 34.45 -15.31
C HIS A 417 3.38 35.88 -15.88
N THR A 418 4.41 36.70 -15.63
CA THR A 418 4.38 38.16 -15.85
C THR A 418 3.97 38.58 -17.27
N GLU A 419 4.58 38.02 -18.31
CA GLU A 419 4.29 38.39 -19.71
C GLU A 419 2.82 38.16 -20.07
N THR A 420 2.30 36.95 -19.85
CA THR A 420 0.89 36.63 -20.11
C THR A 420 -0.06 37.44 -19.22
N ALA A 421 0.34 37.76 -17.99
CA ALA A 421 -0.46 38.63 -17.12
C ALA A 421 -0.54 40.06 -17.66
N ARG A 422 0.56 40.62 -18.19
CA ARG A 422 0.55 41.95 -18.84
C ARG A 422 -0.40 41.98 -20.03
N GLU A 423 -0.38 40.95 -20.88
CA GLU A 423 -1.30 40.83 -22.02
C GLU A 423 -2.77 40.85 -21.58
N VAL A 424 -3.13 40.01 -20.59
CA VAL A 424 -4.50 39.94 -20.07
C VAL A 424 -4.92 41.24 -19.37
N PHE A 425 -4.01 41.86 -18.62
CA PHE A 425 -4.31 43.10 -17.88
C PHE A 425 -4.50 44.29 -18.82
N ASN A 426 -3.76 44.33 -19.92
CA ASN A 426 -3.97 45.32 -20.98
C ASN A 426 -5.31 45.15 -21.67
N ASP A 427 -5.66 43.91 -22.03
CA ASP A 427 -6.95 43.64 -22.70
C ASP A 427 -8.15 43.97 -21.79
N ARG A 428 -7.96 43.87 -20.47
CA ARG A 428 -9.03 44.01 -19.46
C ARG A 428 -8.80 45.14 -18.45
N SER A 429 -8.07 46.18 -18.84
CA SER A 429 -7.71 47.31 -17.96
C SER A 429 -8.95 47.99 -17.36
N ASP A 430 -9.94 48.35 -18.19
CA ASP A 430 -11.20 48.98 -17.78
C ASP A 430 -11.95 48.14 -16.73
N THR A 431 -11.98 46.82 -16.92
CA THR A 431 -12.62 45.88 -16.00
C THR A 431 -11.90 45.86 -14.65
N LEU A 432 -10.56 45.84 -14.67
CA LEU A 432 -9.73 45.83 -13.48
C LEU A 432 -9.85 47.14 -12.70
N GLU A 433 -9.87 48.28 -13.38
CA GLU A 433 -10.11 49.58 -12.76
C GLU A 433 -11.48 49.64 -12.09
N SER A 434 -12.53 49.20 -12.79
CA SER A 434 -13.89 49.09 -12.24
C SER A 434 -13.94 48.17 -11.02
N MET A 435 -13.23 47.04 -11.05
CA MET A 435 -13.11 46.14 -9.90
C MET A 435 -12.43 46.81 -8.70
N LEU A 436 -11.33 47.54 -8.93
CA LEU A 436 -10.59 48.23 -7.89
C LEU A 436 -11.42 49.33 -7.20
N GLN A 437 -12.34 49.99 -7.93
CA GLN A 437 -13.28 50.95 -7.34
C GLN A 437 -14.31 50.32 -6.39
N LYS A 438 -14.55 49.00 -6.50
CA LYS A 438 -15.49 48.26 -5.65
C LYS A 438 -14.83 47.65 -4.41
N ILE A 439 -13.50 47.62 -4.36
CA ILE A 439 -12.72 47.07 -3.25
C ILE A 439 -12.34 48.20 -2.27
N SER A 440 -12.11 47.86 -1.00
CA SER A 440 -11.71 48.83 0.02
C SER A 440 -10.45 49.61 -0.42
N PRO A 441 -10.47 50.96 -0.40
CA PRO A 441 -9.33 51.79 -0.82
C PRO A 441 -8.09 51.64 0.08
N ASN A 442 -8.26 51.07 1.27
CA ASN A 442 -7.16 50.80 2.19
C ASN A 442 -6.46 49.45 1.92
N ASN A 443 -6.88 48.71 0.88
CA ASN A 443 -6.27 47.43 0.54
C ASN A 443 -4.90 47.64 -0.15
N PRO A 444 -3.77 47.21 0.44
CA PRO A 444 -2.44 47.42 -0.15
C PRO A 444 -2.29 46.72 -1.50
N ASN A 445 -2.98 45.59 -1.71
CA ASN A 445 -2.96 44.86 -2.97
C ASN A 445 -3.62 45.66 -4.10
N ALA A 446 -4.66 46.45 -3.79
CA ALA A 446 -5.36 47.27 -4.78
C ALA A 446 -4.42 48.36 -5.32
N LYS A 447 -3.63 48.98 -4.44
CA LYS A 447 -2.61 49.95 -4.84
C LYS A 447 -1.52 49.30 -5.70
N MET A 448 -1.02 48.12 -5.31
CA MET A 448 -0.02 47.42 -6.11
C MET A 448 -0.52 47.08 -7.52
N LEU A 449 -1.78 46.65 -7.66
CA LEU A 449 -2.34 46.38 -8.98
C LEU A 449 -2.54 47.66 -9.80
N GLN A 450 -2.93 48.78 -9.18
CA GLN A 450 -3.01 50.09 -9.86
C GLN A 450 -1.64 50.54 -10.38
N ASP A 451 -0.58 50.35 -9.61
CA ASP A 451 0.77 50.71 -10.03
C ASP A 451 1.23 49.83 -11.20
N ILE A 452 0.92 48.53 -11.17
CA ILE A 452 1.16 47.62 -12.31
C ILE A 452 0.42 48.10 -13.56
N LEU A 453 -0.88 48.40 -13.47
CA LEU A 453 -1.66 48.82 -14.65
C LEU A 453 -1.09 50.09 -15.30
N LYS A 454 -0.66 51.07 -14.50
CA LYS A 454 -0.02 52.30 -15.00
C LYS A 454 1.31 52.04 -15.70
N GLU A 455 2.13 51.10 -15.18
CA GLU A 455 3.39 50.74 -15.83
C GLU A 455 3.16 50.10 -17.20
N VAL A 456 2.11 49.29 -17.34
CA VAL A 456 1.82 48.63 -18.61
C VAL A 456 1.25 49.62 -19.65
N GLU A 457 0.48 50.64 -19.24
CA GLU A 457 0.03 51.71 -20.15
C GLU A 457 1.18 52.52 -20.77
N VAL A 458 2.27 52.75 -20.03
CA VAL A 458 3.43 53.52 -20.50
C VAL A 458 4.29 52.74 -21.51
N GLU A 459 4.29 51.40 -21.50
CA GLU A 459 5.05 50.58 -22.46
C GLU A 459 4.38 50.50 -23.86
N VAL A 460 3.09 50.85 -23.99
CA VAL A 460 2.31 50.73 -25.24
C VAL A 460 2.17 52.05 -26.01
N SER A 461 2.44 53.19 -25.36
CA SER A 461 2.47 54.55 -25.93
C SER A 461 3.87 54.96 -26.37
#